data_AF-A0A8T4Y0D6-F1
#
_entry.id   AF-A0A8T4Y0D6-F1
#
_cell.length_a   1.000
_cell.length_b   1.000
_cell.length_c   1.000
_cell.angle_alpha   90.00
_cell.angle_beta   90.00
_cell.angle_gamma   90.00
#
_symmetry.space_group_name_H-M   'P 1'
#
loop_
_entity.id
_entity.type
_entity.pdbx_description
1 polymer ?
#
loop_
_entity_poly.entity_id
_entity_poly.type
_entity_poly.pdbx_seq_one_letter_code
_entity_poly.pdbx_strand_id
1 'polypeptide(L)'
;MQAVKAVQIPYHPSEEILRLLETFRDMVNYCIHVGLEKNITSRFKLSNEVYHKLNNYGLHTWYNLSVIEVATAILKNYRKA
;
A
#
# COMPACT_ATOMS: atom_id res chain seq x y z
N MET A 1 -16.69 -19.24 -14.54
CA MET A 1 -16.02 -18.03 -15.06
C MET A 1 -16.56 -16.84 -14.28
N GLN A 2 -15.77 -16.19 -13.44
CA GLN A 2 -16.23 -15.01 -12.68
C GLN A 2 -16.19 -13.79 -13.60
N ALA A 3 -17.35 -13.15 -13.82
CA ALA A 3 -17.41 -11.89 -14.56
C ALA A 3 -16.93 -10.75 -13.64
N VAL A 4 -15.82 -10.12 -13.99
CA VAL A 4 -15.29 -8.96 -13.27
C VAL A 4 -15.85 -7.70 -13.91
N LYS A 5 -16.56 -6.89 -13.14
CA LYS A 5 -17.04 -5.58 -13.61
C LYS A 5 -15.83 -4.63 -13.65
N ALA A 6 -15.36 -4.30 -14.84
CA ALA A 6 -14.25 -3.36 -15.05
C ALA A 6 -14.77 -2.07 -15.70
N VAL A 7 -14.21 -0.93 -15.28
CA VAL A 7 -14.45 0.37 -15.90
C VAL A 7 -13.26 0.67 -16.81
N GLN A 8 -13.50 0.87 -18.11
CA GLN A 8 -12.46 1.39 -19.01
C GLN A 8 -12.23 2.86 -18.70
N ILE A 9 -10.98 3.19 -18.35
CA ILE A 9 -10.52 4.57 -18.24
C ILE A 9 -9.77 4.86 -19.54
N PRO A 10 -10.22 5.80 -20.39
CA PRO A 10 -9.56 6.13 -21.67
C PRO A 10 -8.23 6.90 -21.49
N TYR A 11 -7.58 6.71 -20.35
CA TYR A 11 -6.31 7.33 -20.01
C TYR A 11 -5.16 6.39 -20.38
N HIS A 12 -4.21 6.89 -21.15
CA HIS A 12 -2.96 6.19 -21.45
C HIS A 12 -1.89 6.72 -20.48
N PRO A 13 -1.61 6.04 -19.36
CA PRO A 13 -0.61 6.50 -18.42
C PRO A 13 0.78 6.48 -19.06
N SER A 14 1.58 7.50 -18.75
CA SER A 14 3.00 7.48 -19.08
C SER A 14 3.72 6.36 -18.30
N GLU A 15 4.89 5.93 -18.78
CA GLU A 15 5.73 4.97 -18.05
C GLU A 15 6.06 5.46 -16.63
N GLU A 16 6.25 6.76 -16.44
CA GLU A 16 6.52 7.37 -15.14
C GLU A 16 5.37 7.12 -14.15
N ILE A 17 4.13 7.30 -14.61
CA ILE A 17 2.94 7.08 -13.78
C ILE A 17 2.77 5.60 -13.46
N LEU A 18 3.00 4.72 -14.43
CA LEU A 18 2.99 3.27 -14.19
C LEU A 18 4.02 2.88 -13.13
N ARG A 19 5.25 3.37 -13.23
CA ARG A 19 6.31 3.13 -12.24
C ARG A 19 5.94 3.68 -10.86
N LEU A 20 5.32 4.86 -10.78
CA LEU A 20 4.85 5.43 -9.52
C LEU A 20 3.77 4.54 -8.87
N LEU A 21 2.81 4.07 -9.66
CA LEU A 21 1.74 3.19 -9.18
C LEU A 21 2.28 1.84 -8.73
N GLU A 22 3.23 1.26 -9.47
CA GLU A 22 3.93 0.03 -9.06
C GLU A 22 4.71 0.23 -7.77
N THR A 23 5.48 1.32 -7.66
CA THR A 23 6.22 1.66 -6.43
C THR A 23 5.27 1.79 -5.24
N PHE A 24 4.15 2.49 -5.42
CA PHE A 24 3.14 2.66 -4.37
C PHE A 24 2.54 1.30 -3.95
N ARG A 25 2.22 0.43 -4.91
CA ARG A 25 1.72 -0.93 -4.62
C ARG A 25 2.75 -1.73 -3.82
N ASP A 26 4.02 -1.67 -4.19
CA ASP A 26 5.09 -2.43 -3.54
C ASP A 26 5.32 -1.94 -2.10
N MET A 27 5.22 -0.62 -1.87
CA MET A 27 5.22 -0.04 -0.52
C MET A 27 4.04 -0.55 0.33
N VAL A 28 2.84 -0.65 -0.25
CA VAL A 28 1.66 -1.18 0.46
C VAL A 28 1.85 -2.65 0.81
N ASN A 29 2.35 -3.45 -0.14
CA ASN A 29 2.63 -4.87 0.07
C ASN A 29 3.66 -5.08 1.18
N TYR A 30 4.72 -4.27 1.22
CA TYR A 30 5.71 -4.29 2.30
C TYR A 30 5.05 -4.04 3.67
N CYS A 31 4.20 -3.01 3.77
CA CYS A 31 3.49 -2.71 5.02
C CYS A 31 2.54 -3.84 5.44
N ILE A 32 1.85 -4.47 4.50
CA ILE A 32 0.99 -5.64 4.77
C ILE A 32 1.82 -6.80 5.29
N HIS A 33 2.94 -7.11 4.63
CA HIS A 33 3.84 -8.19 5.03
C HIS A 33 4.34 -8.00 6.46
N VAL A 34 4.91 -6.84 6.79
CA VAL A 34 5.34 -6.52 8.16
C VAL A 34 4.18 -6.59 9.16
N GLY A 35 3.00 -6.11 8.77
CA GLY A 35 1.81 -6.13 9.62
C GLY A 35 1.31 -7.55 9.93
N LEU A 36 1.44 -8.49 9.00
CA LEU A 36 1.13 -9.90 9.20
C LEU A 36 2.21 -10.60 10.03
N GLU A 37 3.49 -10.44 9.67
CA GLU A 37 4.62 -11.07 10.36
C GLU A 37 4.69 -10.69 11.85
N LYS A 38 4.52 -9.40 12.16
CA LYS A 38 4.58 -8.88 13.53
C LYS A 38 3.21 -8.86 14.23
N ASN A 39 2.17 -9.38 13.58
CA ASN A 39 0.78 -9.33 14.03
C ASN A 39 0.31 -7.94 14.53
N ILE A 40 0.68 -6.88 13.79
CA ILE A 40 0.37 -5.49 14.16
C ILE A 40 -1.06 -5.14 13.73
N THR A 41 -1.86 -4.65 14.67
CA THR A 41 -3.26 -4.21 14.44
C THR A 41 -3.43 -2.68 14.43
N SER A 42 -2.53 -1.95 15.07
CA SER A 42 -2.59 -0.49 15.20
C SER A 42 -1.83 0.22 14.09
N ARG A 43 -2.48 1.23 13.47
CA ARG A 43 -1.86 2.12 12.48
C ARG A 43 -0.57 2.75 13.00
N PHE A 44 -0.59 3.21 14.25
CA PHE A 44 0.55 3.89 14.87
C PHE A 44 1.74 2.95 15.05
N LYS A 45 1.49 1.72 15.52
CA LYS A 45 2.54 0.69 15.62
C LYS A 45 3.11 0.34 14.26
N LEU A 46 2.27 0.18 13.24
CA LEU A 46 2.73 -0.13 11.88
C LEU A 46 3.59 1.02 11.34
N SER A 47 3.16 2.27 11.54
CA SER A 47 3.91 3.46 11.15
C SER A 47 5.32 3.46 11.73
N ASN A 48 5.47 3.27 13.05
CA ASN A 48 6.79 3.29 13.68
C ASN A 48 7.74 2.22 13.13
N GLU A 49 7.21 1.08 12.70
CA GLU A 49 8.00 -0.04 12.16
C GLU A 49 8.42 0.17 10.70
N VAL A 50 7.54 0.72 9.87
CA VAL A 50 7.76 0.76 8.42
C VAL A 50 8.27 2.10 7.91
N TYR A 51 8.02 3.20 8.64
CA TYR A 51 8.24 4.57 8.12
C TYR A 51 9.69 4.82 7.68
N HIS A 52 10.67 4.36 8.44
CA HIS A 52 12.08 4.49 8.07
C HIS A 52 12.42 3.75 6.78
N LYS A 53 11.84 2.56 6.56
CA LYS A 53 12.07 1.79 5.33
C LYS A 53 11.35 2.42 4.14
N LEU A 54 10.16 2.97 4.34
CA LEU A 54 9.39 3.64 3.29
C LEU A 54 10.10 4.88 2.74
N ASN A 55 10.86 5.62 3.56
CA ASN A 55 11.68 6.74 3.09
C ASN A 55 12.74 6.33 2.04
N ASN A 56 13.16 5.06 2.02
CA ASN A 56 14.16 4.58 1.06
C ASN A 56 13.59 4.35 -0.36
N TYR A 57 12.27 4.44 -0.53
CA TYR A 57 11.64 4.35 -1.85
C TYR A 57 11.79 5.63 -2.68
N GLY A 58 12.35 6.71 -2.10
CA GLY A 58 12.62 7.96 -2.82
C GLY A 58 11.38 8.77 -3.20
N LEU A 59 10.20 8.37 -2.73
CA LEU A 59 8.96 9.13 -2.89
C LEU A 59 8.81 10.20 -1.81
N HIS A 60 7.99 11.21 -2.12
CA HIS A 60 7.64 12.25 -1.16
C HIS A 60 6.99 11.63 0.10
N THR A 61 7.37 12.12 1.28
CA THR A 61 6.99 11.55 2.60
C THR A 61 5.49 11.42 2.82
N TRP A 62 4.69 12.24 2.13
CA TRP A 62 3.22 12.13 2.13
C TRP A 62 2.74 10.75 1.68
N TYR A 63 3.40 10.15 0.68
CA TYR A 63 3.02 8.82 0.19
C TYR A 63 3.19 7.75 1.27
N ASN A 64 4.16 7.90 2.18
CA ASN A 64 4.35 6.95 3.27
C ASN A 64 3.11 6.87 4.17
N LEU A 65 2.51 8.03 4.50
CA LEU A 65 1.31 8.08 5.34
C LEU A 65 0.11 7.44 4.64
N SER A 66 -0.06 7.71 3.35
CA SER A 66 -1.12 7.12 2.52
C SER A 66 -0.97 5.60 2.40
N VAL A 67 0.25 5.11 2.15
CA VAL A 67 0.57 3.68 2.08
C VAL A 67 0.21 2.99 3.40
N ILE A 68 0.63 3.56 4.54
CA ILE A 68 0.36 2.98 5.87
C ILE A 68 -1.15 2.92 6.14
N GLU A 69 -1.90 3.93 5.71
CA GLU A 69 -3.35 3.98 5.85
C GLU A 69 -4.04 2.85 5.06
N VAL A 70 -3.69 2.72 3.78
CA VAL A 70 -4.22 1.68 2.89
C VAL A 70 -3.89 0.29 3.42
N ALA A 71 -2.62 0.05 3.79
CA ALA A 71 -2.20 -1.24 4.34
C ALA A 71 -2.95 -1.58 5.64
N THR A 72 -3.14 -0.59 6.52
CA THR A 72 -3.91 -0.78 7.77
C THR A 72 -5.37 -1.14 7.48
N ALA A 73 -6.00 -0.49 6.50
CA ALA A 73 -7.37 -0.79 6.11
C ALA A 73 -7.50 -2.22 5.56
N ILE A 74 -6.57 -2.65 4.70
CA ILE A 74 -6.51 -4.01 4.16
C ILE A 74 -6.34 -5.04 5.29
N LEU A 75 -5.39 -4.84 6.19
CA LEU A 75 -5.16 -5.73 7.34
C LEU A 75 -6.37 -5.84 8.26
N LYS A 76 -7.08 -4.72 8.50
CA LYS A 76 -8.32 -4.71 9.29
C LYS A 76 -9.44 -5.50 8.62
N ASN A 77 -9.59 -5.36 7.30
CA ASN A 77 -10.61 -6.09 6.55
C ASN A 77 -10.30 -7.58 6.49
N TYR A 78 -9.03 -7.95 6.27
CA TYR A 78 -8.58 -9.34 6.26
C TYR A 78 -8.85 -10.05 7.60
N ARG A 79 -8.63 -9.38 8.74
CA ARG A 79 -8.88 -9.95 10.07
C ARG A 79 -10.36 -10.05 10.46
N LYS A 80 -11.25 -9.35 9.74
CA LYS A 80 -12.71 -9.41 9.94
C LYS A 80 -13.36 -10.53 9.13
N ALA A 81 -12.72 -10.97 8.04
CA ALA A 81 -13.16 -12.06 7.19
C ALA A 81 -12.83 -13.41 7.84
#